data_AF-A0A6I9PAS1-F1
#
_entry.id   AF-A0A6I9PAS1-F1
#
_cell.length_a   1.000
_cell.length_b   1.000
_cell.length_c   1.000
_cell.angle_alpha   90.00
_cell.angle_beta   90.00
_cell.angle_gamma   90.00
#
_symmetry.space_group_name_H-M   'P 1'
#
loop_
_entity.id
_entity.type
_entity.pdbx_description
1 polymer ?
#
loop_
_entity_poly.entity_id
_entity_poly.type
_entity_poly.pdbx_seq_one_letter_code
_entity_poly.pdbx_strand_id
1 'polypeptide(L)'
;MLSVKACTSLTSVFLTFLFYPFHIFPPSPSVTLPPSLLSSAQALQTMFQLMTPKQMFEHFRGYEEVSHINWNEEKAAAILEAWQRKYSEAVLQSVAANSSQKVLSFTSTTLEDILKSFSDISVIRVASGYLLMLAYACLTMLRWDCAKSQGAVGLAGVLLVTLSVAAGLGLCSLLGISFNAATTQVLPFLALGVGVDDVFLLAHAFSETGQNKRIPFEDRTGECLKRTGASVALTSISNVTAFFMAALIPIPALRAFSLQ
;
A
#
# COMPACT_ATOMS: atom_id res chain seq x y z
N MET A 1 -7.02 7.72 51.55
CA MET A 1 -6.63 6.35 51.96
C MET A 1 -7.84 5.52 52.43
N LEU A 2 -9.02 5.66 51.79
CA LEU A 2 -10.22 4.89 52.16
C LEU A 2 -11.05 4.35 50.97
N SER A 3 -10.57 4.46 49.72
CA SER A 3 -11.29 3.96 48.54
C SER A 3 -10.49 2.97 47.70
N VAL A 4 -9.68 2.13 48.36
CA VAL A 4 -8.96 1.00 47.70
C VAL A 4 -9.32 -0.34 48.35
N LYS A 5 -9.96 -0.33 49.52
CA LYS A 5 -10.30 -1.55 50.28
C LYS A 5 -11.54 -2.31 49.80
N ALA A 6 -12.36 -1.71 48.92
CA ALA A 6 -13.58 -2.37 48.43
C ALA A 6 -13.31 -3.39 47.30
N CYS A 7 -12.13 -3.34 46.66
CA CYS A 7 -11.79 -4.21 45.52
C CYS A 7 -11.02 -5.48 45.94
N THR A 8 -11.09 -5.90 47.21
CA THR A 8 -10.21 -6.96 47.74
C THR A 8 -10.93 -8.26 48.15
N SER A 9 -12.26 -8.28 48.24
CA SER A 9 -12.98 -9.47 48.74
C SER A 9 -13.47 -10.42 47.63
N LEU A 10 -13.93 -9.90 46.49
CA LEU A 10 -14.31 -10.73 45.33
C LEU A 10 -13.12 -11.10 44.40
N THR A 11 -11.96 -10.49 44.64
CA THR A 11 -10.81 -10.50 43.73
C THR A 11 -9.84 -11.64 43.98
N SER A 12 -9.85 -12.34 45.12
CA SER A 12 -8.80 -13.33 45.41
C SER A 12 -8.78 -14.53 44.46
N VAL A 13 -9.93 -14.97 43.95
CA VAL A 13 -10.02 -16.07 42.96
C VAL A 13 -9.85 -15.54 41.53
N PHE A 14 -10.31 -14.32 41.26
CA PHE A 14 -10.18 -13.66 39.96
C PHE A 14 -8.75 -13.16 39.68
N LEU A 15 -7.97 -12.75 40.70
CA LEU A 15 -6.58 -12.27 40.54
C LEU A 15 -5.63 -13.39 40.11
N THR A 16 -5.93 -14.65 40.43
CA THR A 16 -5.09 -15.80 40.04
C THR A 16 -5.25 -16.13 38.56
N PHE A 17 -6.43 -15.84 37.97
CA PHE A 17 -6.74 -16.18 36.57
C PHE A 17 -6.69 -14.98 35.61
N LEU A 18 -6.90 -13.75 36.09
CA LEU A 18 -6.90 -12.50 35.30
C LEU A 18 -5.84 -11.52 35.85
N PHE A 19 -4.59 -11.97 35.93
CA PHE A 19 -3.47 -11.07 36.20
C PHE A 19 -3.02 -10.43 34.87
N TYR A 20 -3.39 -9.18 34.63
CA TYR A 20 -2.85 -8.39 33.52
C TYR A 20 -1.63 -7.61 34.02
N PRO A 21 -0.39 -8.03 33.68
CA PRO A 21 0.81 -7.31 34.11
C PRO A 21 0.82 -5.87 33.57
N PHE A 22 1.32 -4.93 34.38
CA PHE A 22 1.50 -3.51 34.01
C PHE A 22 2.33 -3.30 32.72
N HIS A 23 3.07 -4.30 32.27
CA HIS A 23 3.78 -4.28 30.99
C HIS A 23 2.85 -4.25 29.76
N ILE A 24 1.57 -4.60 29.94
CA ILE A 24 0.49 -4.48 28.93
C ILE A 24 -0.07 -3.04 28.91
N PHE A 25 0.14 -2.27 29.97
CA PHE A 25 -0.30 -0.88 30.15
C PHE A 25 0.86 0.01 30.61
N PRO A 26 1.97 0.10 29.86
CA PRO A 26 3.15 0.80 30.34
C PRO A 26 2.84 2.31 30.43
N PRO A 27 2.98 2.94 31.60
CA PRO A 27 3.19 4.37 31.63
C PRO A 27 4.53 4.67 30.94
N SER A 28 4.60 5.71 30.09
CA SER A 28 5.91 6.15 29.62
C SER A 28 6.78 6.54 30.82
N PRO A 29 7.98 5.98 30.94
CA PRO A 29 8.81 6.19 32.12
C PRO A 29 9.40 7.60 32.07
N SER A 30 8.75 8.55 32.73
CA SER A 30 9.42 9.78 33.15
C SER A 30 10.05 9.52 34.52
N VAL A 31 11.39 9.48 34.53
CA VAL A 31 12.29 9.51 35.70
C VAL A 31 12.74 8.14 36.27
N THR A 32 14.04 7.90 36.15
CA THR A 32 14.84 6.88 36.83
C THR A 32 14.80 7.04 38.36
N LEU A 33 14.07 6.17 39.07
CA LEU A 33 14.10 5.99 40.53
C LEU A 33 13.71 4.52 40.88
N PRO A 34 14.01 4.01 42.10
CA PRO A 34 14.32 2.60 42.38
C PRO A 34 13.14 1.62 42.14
N PRO A 35 13.43 0.32 41.93
CA PRO A 35 12.54 -0.64 41.27
C PRO A 35 11.32 -1.13 42.07
N SER A 36 10.96 -0.50 43.18
CA SER A 36 9.94 -1.04 44.11
C SER A 36 8.61 -0.30 44.15
N LEU A 37 8.49 0.92 43.62
CA LEU A 37 7.23 1.65 43.60
C LEU A 37 7.06 2.52 42.34
N LEU A 38 5.96 2.31 41.61
CA LEU A 38 5.58 3.14 40.47
C LEU A 38 5.14 4.52 40.96
N SER A 39 5.84 5.59 40.57
CA SER A 39 5.62 6.94 41.09
C SER A 39 4.75 7.82 40.16
N SER A 40 4.84 7.63 38.83
CA SER A 40 4.14 8.47 37.85
C SER A 40 3.78 7.70 36.58
N ALA A 41 2.66 8.10 35.94
CA ALA A 41 2.15 7.51 34.71
C ALA A 41 1.62 8.58 33.75
N GLN A 42 2.03 8.52 32.49
CA GLN A 42 1.66 9.52 31.46
C GLN A 42 0.45 9.10 30.60
N ALA A 43 0.22 7.79 30.45
CA ALA A 43 -0.84 7.25 29.63
C ALA A 43 -1.43 6.00 30.30
N LEU A 44 -2.74 5.82 30.13
CA LEU A 44 -3.45 4.61 30.49
C LEU A 44 -4.10 4.06 29.22
N GLN A 45 -4.18 2.75 29.13
CA GLN A 45 -4.93 2.06 28.09
C GLN A 45 -5.96 1.15 28.78
N THR A 46 -7.07 0.88 28.09
CA THR A 46 -8.07 -0.12 28.50
C THR A 46 -8.39 -0.96 27.27
N MET A 47 -8.62 -2.25 27.46
CA MET A 47 -8.91 -3.18 26.37
C MET A 47 -10.21 -3.92 26.66
N PHE A 48 -11.19 -3.77 25.77
CA PHE A 48 -12.42 -4.55 25.79
C PHE A 48 -12.28 -5.71 24.83
N GLN A 49 -12.22 -6.94 25.36
CA GLN A 49 -12.17 -8.15 24.54
C GLN A 49 -13.57 -8.47 24.01
N LEU A 50 -13.69 -8.55 22.69
CA LEU A 50 -14.91 -8.96 21.99
C LEU A 50 -14.73 -10.35 21.39
N MET A 51 -15.84 -11.05 21.18
CA MET A 51 -15.85 -12.30 20.42
C MET A 51 -15.55 -12.02 18.94
N THR A 52 -14.96 -13.00 18.26
CA THR A 52 -14.83 -12.96 16.79
C THR A 52 -16.20 -13.19 16.11
N PRO A 53 -16.39 -12.77 14.85
CA PRO A 53 -17.65 -13.00 14.12
C PRO A 53 -18.09 -14.47 14.12
N LYS A 54 -17.14 -15.38 13.91
CA LYS A 54 -17.38 -16.83 13.96
C LYS A 54 -17.83 -17.30 15.34
N GLN A 55 -17.15 -16.87 16.41
CA GLN A 55 -17.54 -17.22 17.77
C GLN A 55 -18.92 -16.66 18.13
N MET A 56 -19.23 -15.43 17.72
CA MET A 56 -20.54 -14.83 17.94
C MET A 56 -21.63 -15.59 17.19
N PHE A 57 -21.37 -15.99 15.94
CA PHE A 57 -22.28 -16.81 15.16
C PHE A 57 -22.59 -18.14 15.85
N GLU A 58 -21.55 -18.86 16.29
CA GLU A 58 -21.68 -20.14 16.99
C GLU A 58 -22.37 -19.99 18.34
N HIS A 59 -22.06 -18.93 19.10
CA HIS A 59 -22.61 -18.69 20.44
C HIS A 59 -24.12 -18.45 20.43
N PHE A 60 -24.61 -17.64 19.48
CA PHE A 60 -26.04 -17.34 19.37
C PHE A 60 -26.82 -18.34 18.51
N ARG A 61 -26.17 -19.39 17.99
CA ARG A 61 -26.82 -20.39 17.14
C ARG A 61 -27.88 -21.15 17.94
N GLY A 62 -29.14 -20.97 17.57
CA GLY A 62 -30.29 -21.66 18.20
C GLY A 62 -30.97 -20.87 19.33
N TYR A 63 -30.56 -19.62 19.58
CA TYR A 63 -31.28 -18.73 20.49
C TYR A 63 -32.53 -18.15 19.84
N GLU A 64 -33.61 -17.98 20.61
CA GLU A 64 -34.85 -17.37 20.12
C GLU A 64 -34.67 -15.91 19.67
N GLU A 65 -33.70 -15.20 20.25
CA GLU A 65 -33.40 -13.81 19.90
C GLU A 65 -32.89 -13.65 18.46
N VAL A 66 -32.31 -14.69 17.85
CA VAL A 66 -31.87 -14.67 16.45
C VAL A 66 -32.69 -15.60 15.56
N SER A 67 -33.67 -16.32 16.10
CA SER A 67 -34.48 -17.30 15.33
C SER A 67 -35.38 -16.64 14.28
N HIS A 68 -35.75 -15.38 14.50
CA HIS A 68 -36.58 -14.59 13.59
C HIS A 68 -35.80 -14.03 12.39
N ILE A 69 -34.46 -14.15 12.38
CA ILE A 69 -33.59 -13.72 11.29
C ILE A 69 -32.80 -14.90 10.72
N ASN A 70 -32.50 -14.87 9.42
CA ASN A 70 -31.54 -15.81 8.84
C ASN A 70 -30.13 -15.49 9.37
N TRP A 71 -29.75 -16.07 10.51
CA TRP A 71 -28.49 -15.81 11.22
C TRP A 71 -27.29 -16.40 10.46
N ASN A 72 -26.31 -15.57 10.12
CA ASN A 72 -25.08 -15.95 9.42
C ASN A 72 -23.86 -15.21 10.00
N GLU A 73 -22.66 -15.65 9.62
CA GLU A 73 -21.41 -15.04 10.08
C GLU A 73 -21.26 -13.57 9.62
N GLU A 74 -21.76 -13.24 8.43
CA GLU A 74 -21.73 -11.86 7.90
C GLU A 74 -22.58 -10.89 8.75
N LYS A 75 -23.76 -11.33 9.22
CA LYS A 75 -24.59 -10.52 10.12
C LYS A 75 -23.95 -10.35 11.48
N ALA A 76 -23.31 -11.41 12.00
CA ALA A 76 -22.54 -11.30 13.23
C ALA A 76 -21.39 -10.28 13.08
N ALA A 77 -20.67 -10.32 11.96
CA ALA A 77 -19.64 -9.33 11.62
C ALA A 77 -20.21 -7.91 11.52
N ALA A 78 -21.33 -7.71 10.84
CA ALA A 78 -21.97 -6.41 10.69
C ALA A 78 -22.45 -5.82 12.02
N ILE A 79 -22.96 -6.65 12.94
CA ILE A 79 -23.36 -6.21 14.29
C ILE A 79 -22.14 -5.76 15.09
N LEU A 80 -21.05 -6.55 15.06
CA LEU A 80 -19.78 -6.20 15.72
C LEU A 80 -19.21 -4.90 15.15
N GLU A 81 -19.24 -4.73 13.83
CA GLU A 81 -18.79 -3.52 13.15
C GLU A 81 -19.60 -2.29 13.61
N ALA A 82 -20.93 -2.39 13.58
CA ALA A 82 -21.83 -1.31 14.00
C ALA A 82 -21.63 -0.94 15.47
N TRP A 83 -21.41 -1.93 16.34
CA TRP A 83 -21.09 -1.70 17.75
C TRP A 83 -19.75 -0.99 17.91
N GLN A 84 -18.71 -1.44 17.21
CA GLN A 84 -17.36 -0.84 17.27
C GLN A 84 -17.35 0.61 16.77
N ARG A 85 -18.10 0.92 15.71
CA ARG A 85 -18.27 2.30 15.21
C ARG A 85 -18.95 3.19 16.25
N LYS A 86 -20.09 2.76 16.79
CA LYS A 86 -20.79 3.51 17.85
C LYS A 86 -19.96 3.69 19.11
N TYR A 87 -19.18 2.66 19.49
CA TYR A 87 -18.26 2.75 20.62
C TYR A 87 -17.21 3.84 20.39
N SER A 88 -16.59 3.88 19.21
CA SER A 88 -15.59 4.89 18.87
C SER A 88 -16.17 6.32 18.96
N GLU A 89 -17.36 6.53 18.40
CA GLU A 89 -18.09 7.80 18.47
C GLU A 89 -18.43 8.20 19.91
N ALA A 90 -18.97 7.26 20.70
CA ALA A 90 -19.32 7.51 22.09
C ALA A 90 -18.10 7.88 22.94
N VAL A 91 -16.94 7.23 22.73
CA VAL A 91 -15.70 7.56 23.42
C VAL A 91 -15.22 8.97 23.05
N LEU A 92 -15.26 9.33 21.76
CA LEU A 92 -14.87 10.67 21.31
C LEU A 92 -15.79 11.75 21.88
N GLN A 93 -17.10 11.49 21.96
CA GLN A 93 -18.08 12.42 22.54
C GLN A 93 -17.97 12.51 24.07
N SER A 94 -17.49 11.47 24.74
CA SER A 94 -17.37 11.46 26.20
C SER A 94 -16.29 12.42 26.73
N VAL A 95 -15.37 12.86 25.86
CA VAL A 95 -14.30 13.81 26.22
C VAL A 95 -14.74 15.22 25.87
N ALA A 96 -14.82 16.09 26.88
CA ALA A 96 -15.12 17.51 26.66
C ALA A 96 -13.96 18.18 25.88
N ALA A 97 -14.29 19.00 24.87
CA ALA A 97 -13.28 19.67 24.03
C ALA A 97 -12.26 20.55 24.79
N ASN A 98 -12.60 20.97 26.03
CA ASN A 98 -11.77 21.80 26.90
C ASN A 98 -11.01 21.02 27.99
N SER A 99 -11.01 19.68 27.96
CA SER A 99 -10.25 18.90 28.95
C SER A 99 -8.76 18.84 28.63
N SER A 100 -7.92 18.83 29.66
CA SER A 100 -6.47 18.60 29.55
C SER A 100 -6.10 17.15 29.20
N GLN A 101 -7.08 16.25 29.17
CA GLN A 101 -6.92 14.83 28.87
C GLN A 101 -7.57 14.52 27.51
N LYS A 102 -6.88 13.71 26.71
CA LYS A 102 -7.34 13.22 25.41
C LYS A 102 -7.51 11.71 25.48
N VAL A 103 -8.69 11.21 25.16
CA VAL A 103 -8.95 9.77 25.02
C VAL A 103 -9.05 9.43 23.54
N LEU A 104 -8.41 8.34 23.15
CA LEU A 104 -8.43 7.81 21.79
C LEU A 104 -8.98 6.39 21.86
N SER A 105 -9.86 6.06 20.91
CA SER A 105 -10.35 4.70 20.72
C SER A 105 -9.68 4.08 19.49
N PHE A 106 -9.46 2.77 19.54
CA PHE A 106 -8.96 1.99 18.42
C PHE A 106 -9.72 0.67 18.39
N THR A 107 -10.26 0.30 17.24
CA THR A 107 -11.02 -0.93 17.02
C THR A 107 -10.54 -1.64 15.75
N SER A 108 -10.89 -2.92 15.60
CA SER A 108 -10.56 -3.68 14.39
C SER A 108 -11.17 -3.04 13.15
N THR A 109 -12.42 -2.57 13.24
CA THR A 109 -13.08 -1.83 12.14
C THR A 109 -12.33 -0.56 11.77
N THR A 110 -11.83 0.22 12.75
CA THR A 110 -11.07 1.44 12.40
C THR A 110 -9.76 1.14 11.68
N LEU A 111 -9.10 0.01 11.99
CA LEU A 111 -7.92 -0.43 11.24
C LEU A 111 -8.29 -0.81 9.81
N GLU A 112 -9.39 -1.54 9.63
CA GLU A 112 -9.90 -1.89 8.29
C GLU A 112 -10.28 -0.65 7.49
N ASP A 113 -10.95 0.33 8.10
CA ASP A 113 -11.28 1.62 7.47
C ASP A 113 -10.01 2.38 7.06
N ILE A 114 -8.97 2.39 7.91
CA ILE A 114 -7.68 3.01 7.59
C ILE A 114 -7.02 2.28 6.40
N LEU A 115 -6.94 0.94 6.45
CA LEU A 115 -6.39 0.13 5.36
C LEU A 115 -7.17 0.31 4.05
N LYS A 116 -8.50 0.40 4.14
CA LYS A 116 -9.38 0.66 3.02
C LYS A 116 -9.15 2.05 2.45
N SER A 117 -9.02 3.07 3.29
CA SER A 117 -8.68 4.43 2.88
C SER A 117 -7.31 4.53 2.21
N PHE A 118 -6.31 3.77 2.68
CA PHE A 118 -5.02 3.63 1.99
C PHE A 118 -5.14 2.91 0.64
N SER A 119 -6.08 1.97 0.54
CA SER A 119 -6.38 1.22 -0.68
C SER A 119 -7.33 1.97 -1.63
N ASP A 120 -8.02 3.02 -1.15
CA ASP A 120 -8.96 3.82 -1.93
C ASP A 120 -8.17 4.75 -2.85
N ILE A 121 -7.83 4.19 -4.01
CA ILE A 121 -7.03 4.86 -5.01
C ILE A 121 -7.92 5.91 -5.67
N SER A 122 -7.68 7.18 -5.35
CA SER A 122 -8.29 8.28 -6.10
C SER A 122 -7.83 8.21 -7.55
N VAL A 123 -8.71 7.76 -8.45
CA VAL A 123 -8.48 7.63 -9.90
C VAL A 123 -7.93 8.94 -10.47
N ILE A 124 -8.41 10.08 -9.95
CA ILE A 124 -7.96 11.42 -10.33
C ILE A 124 -6.46 11.62 -10.09
N ARG A 125 -5.92 11.15 -8.95
CA ARG A 125 -4.50 11.33 -8.58
C ARG A 125 -3.59 10.44 -9.43
N VAL A 126 -4.05 9.22 -9.71
CA VAL A 126 -3.36 8.29 -10.60
C VAL A 126 -3.37 8.84 -12.03
N ALA A 127 -4.54 9.21 -12.54
CA ALA A 127 -4.70 9.82 -13.86
C ALA A 127 -3.88 11.11 -14.01
N SER A 128 -3.85 11.98 -12.98
CA SER A 128 -3.01 13.18 -13.00
C SER A 128 -1.54 12.83 -13.02
N GLY A 129 -1.10 11.81 -12.27
CA GLY A 129 0.28 11.34 -12.29
C GLY A 129 0.68 10.83 -13.68
N TYR A 130 -0.15 10.00 -14.31
CA TYR A 130 0.08 9.52 -15.67
C TYR A 130 0.12 10.65 -16.69
N LEU A 131 -0.82 11.59 -16.62
CA LEU A 131 -0.86 12.74 -17.51
C LEU A 131 0.39 13.60 -17.36
N LEU A 132 0.87 13.82 -16.13
CA LEU A 132 2.04 14.63 -15.84
C LEU A 132 3.33 13.93 -16.28
N MET A 133 3.43 12.61 -16.08
CA MET A 133 4.53 11.77 -16.57
C MET A 133 4.59 11.76 -18.10
N LEU A 134 3.44 11.61 -18.76
CA LEU A 134 3.33 11.62 -20.22
C LEU A 134 3.63 13.00 -20.78
N ALA A 135 3.12 14.07 -20.14
CA ALA A 135 3.46 15.45 -20.49
C ALA A 135 4.96 15.72 -20.33
N TYR A 136 5.57 15.28 -19.22
CA TYR A 136 7.01 15.37 -19.01
C TYR A 136 7.78 14.65 -20.12
N ALA A 137 7.47 13.38 -20.39
CA ALA A 137 8.14 12.61 -21.43
C ALA A 137 7.98 13.25 -22.82
N CYS A 138 6.79 13.76 -23.15
CA CYS A 138 6.53 14.50 -24.38
C CYS A 138 7.33 15.82 -24.44
N LEU A 139 7.38 16.60 -23.36
CA LEU A 139 8.12 17.86 -23.25
C LEU A 139 9.64 17.63 -23.37
N THR A 140 10.18 16.59 -22.73
CA THR A 140 11.60 16.24 -22.79
C THR A 140 12.01 15.75 -24.19
N MET A 141 11.13 15.04 -24.90
CA MET A 141 11.34 14.62 -26.30
C MET A 141 11.13 15.75 -27.32
N LEU A 142 10.42 16.82 -26.96
CA LEU A 142 10.18 17.96 -27.84
C LEU A 142 11.45 18.81 -27.97
N ARG A 143 12.35 18.38 -28.86
CA ARG A 143 13.47 19.21 -29.30
C ARG A 143 12.94 20.44 -30.04
N TRP A 144 13.45 21.62 -29.67
CA TRP A 144 13.03 22.94 -30.18
C TRP A 144 13.36 23.21 -31.66
N ASP A 145 14.05 22.28 -32.34
CA ASP A 145 14.48 22.44 -33.73
C ASP A 145 13.46 21.82 -34.73
N CYS A 146 12.55 22.66 -35.24
CA CYS A 146 11.53 22.30 -36.24
C CYS A 146 12.08 21.72 -37.56
N ALA A 147 13.38 21.87 -37.85
CA ALA A 147 14.00 21.40 -39.10
C ALA A 147 14.62 19.98 -39.02
N LYS A 148 14.76 19.40 -37.82
CA LYS A 148 15.27 18.03 -37.57
C LYS A 148 14.45 17.31 -36.49
N SER A 149 13.13 17.49 -36.52
CA SER A 149 12.24 17.05 -35.44
C SER A 149 12.24 15.52 -35.28
N GLN A 150 12.87 15.04 -34.22
CA GLN A 150 12.70 13.67 -33.72
C GLN A 150 11.61 13.57 -32.65
N GLY A 151 10.83 14.64 -32.43
CA GLY A 151 9.75 14.64 -31.45
C GLY A 151 8.68 13.58 -31.74
N ALA A 152 8.43 13.27 -33.02
CA ALA A 152 7.49 12.22 -33.41
C ALA A 152 7.98 10.81 -33.04
N VAL A 153 9.27 10.53 -33.18
CA VAL A 153 9.88 9.24 -32.77
C VAL A 153 9.81 9.10 -31.25
N GLY A 154 10.05 10.20 -30.53
CA GLY A 154 9.93 10.24 -29.09
C GLY A 154 8.51 9.99 -28.58
N LEU A 155 7.54 10.68 -29.17
CA LEU A 155 6.13 10.51 -28.87
C LEU A 155 5.66 9.07 -29.16
N ALA A 156 6.03 8.52 -30.32
CA ALA A 156 5.72 7.14 -30.67
C ALA A 156 6.37 6.14 -29.69
N GLY A 157 7.60 6.41 -29.26
CA GLY A 157 8.31 5.60 -28.27
C GLY A 157 7.62 5.58 -26.91
N VAL A 158 7.22 6.74 -26.38
CA VAL A 158 6.47 6.83 -25.10
C VAL A 158 5.13 6.11 -25.21
N LEU A 159 4.39 6.31 -26.31
CA LEU A 159 3.14 5.58 -26.54
C LEU A 159 3.37 4.06 -26.58
N LEU A 160 4.42 3.60 -27.24
CA LEU A 160 4.74 2.18 -27.33
C LEU A 160 5.10 1.58 -25.95
N VAL A 161 5.84 2.32 -25.10
CA VAL A 161 6.10 1.91 -23.72
C VAL A 161 4.81 1.85 -22.91
N THR A 162 3.93 2.84 -23.00
CA THR A 162 2.63 2.81 -22.28
C THR A 162 1.76 1.63 -22.69
N LEU A 163 1.71 1.32 -23.99
CA LEU A 163 0.98 0.16 -24.51
C LEU A 163 1.63 -1.15 -24.06
N SER A 164 2.95 -1.23 -23.99
CA SER A 164 3.67 -2.40 -23.47
C SER A 164 3.36 -2.65 -22.00
N VAL A 165 3.34 -1.61 -21.16
CA VAL A 165 2.97 -1.73 -19.74
C VAL A 165 1.52 -2.17 -19.59
N ALA A 166 0.60 -1.58 -20.37
CA ALA A 166 -0.81 -1.98 -20.37
C ALA A 166 -1.00 -3.43 -20.82
N ALA A 167 -0.26 -3.87 -21.85
CA ALA A 167 -0.29 -5.25 -22.34
C ALA A 167 0.30 -6.25 -21.32
N GLY A 168 1.41 -5.91 -20.66
CA GLY A 168 2.02 -6.73 -19.61
C GLY A 168 1.09 -6.91 -18.40
N LEU A 169 0.49 -5.82 -17.92
CA LEU A 169 -0.50 -5.87 -16.85
C LEU A 169 -1.76 -6.66 -17.26
N GLY A 170 -2.23 -6.47 -18.50
CA GLY A 170 -3.36 -7.21 -19.05
C GLY A 170 -3.07 -8.72 -19.13
N LEU A 171 -1.86 -9.11 -19.53
CA LEU A 171 -1.43 -10.50 -19.55
C LEU A 171 -1.35 -11.09 -18.14
N CYS A 172 -0.82 -10.34 -17.17
CA CYS A 172 -0.75 -10.78 -15.77
C CYS A 172 -2.16 -10.99 -15.16
N SER A 173 -3.11 -10.13 -15.53
CA SER A 173 -4.53 -10.30 -15.18
C SER A 173 -5.11 -11.60 -15.73
N LEU A 174 -4.81 -11.92 -17.00
CA LEU A 174 -5.25 -13.16 -17.64
C LEU A 174 -4.64 -14.41 -16.99
N LEU A 175 -3.42 -14.31 -16.45
CA LEU A 175 -2.76 -15.38 -15.69
C LEU A 175 -3.29 -15.52 -14.24
N GLY A 176 -4.23 -14.66 -13.82
CA GLY A 176 -4.85 -14.71 -12.50
C GLY A 176 -4.02 -14.10 -11.38
N ILE A 177 -3.02 -13.26 -11.69
CA ILE A 177 -2.23 -12.56 -10.68
C ILE A 177 -3.08 -11.41 -10.12
N SER A 178 -3.33 -11.42 -8.81
CA SER A 178 -4.13 -10.39 -8.15
C SER A 178 -3.44 -9.02 -8.19
N PHE A 179 -4.20 -7.98 -8.51
CA PHE A 179 -3.73 -6.59 -8.40
C PHE A 179 -3.71 -6.15 -6.95
N ASN A 180 -2.67 -5.41 -6.58
CA ASN A 180 -2.53 -4.83 -5.25
C ASN A 180 -2.46 -3.30 -5.37
N ALA A 181 -2.70 -2.58 -4.27
CA ALA A 181 -2.65 -1.13 -4.26
C ALA A 181 -1.29 -0.60 -4.76
N ALA A 182 -0.19 -1.22 -4.32
CA ALA A 182 1.15 -0.88 -4.78
C ALA A 182 1.37 -1.09 -6.29
N THR A 183 0.77 -2.13 -6.88
CA THR A 183 0.96 -2.41 -8.32
C THR A 183 0.22 -1.40 -9.17
N THR A 184 -0.99 -1.01 -8.78
CA THR A 184 -1.75 0.02 -9.50
C THR A 184 -1.17 1.43 -9.37
N GLN A 185 -0.47 1.72 -8.26
CA GLN A 185 0.04 3.06 -7.97
C GLN A 185 1.49 3.27 -8.41
N VAL A 186 2.38 2.30 -8.22
CA VAL A 186 3.83 2.49 -8.39
C VAL A 186 4.36 1.85 -9.66
N LEU A 187 3.89 0.63 -9.97
CA LEU A 187 4.41 -0.17 -11.09
C LEU A 187 4.40 0.59 -12.43
N PRO A 188 3.34 1.33 -12.81
CA PRO A 188 3.30 1.95 -14.12
C PRO A 188 4.30 3.10 -14.24
N PHE A 189 4.52 3.85 -13.15
CA PHE A 189 5.54 4.89 -13.14
C PHE A 189 6.94 4.31 -13.19
N LEU A 190 7.18 3.23 -12.44
CA LEU A 190 8.45 2.51 -12.46
C LEU A 190 8.73 1.94 -13.85
N ALA A 191 7.76 1.24 -14.45
CA ALA A 191 7.89 0.62 -15.76
C ALA A 191 8.04 1.65 -16.88
N LEU A 192 7.35 2.79 -16.81
CA LEU A 192 7.57 3.91 -17.73
C LEU A 192 8.98 4.48 -17.60
N GLY A 193 9.45 4.72 -16.37
CA GLY A 193 10.80 5.25 -16.14
C GLY A 193 11.88 4.34 -16.70
N VAL A 194 11.76 3.04 -16.47
CA VAL A 194 12.71 2.04 -16.99
C VAL A 194 12.62 1.92 -18.52
N GLY A 195 11.41 1.82 -19.10
CA GLY A 195 11.25 1.60 -20.54
C GLY A 195 11.57 2.82 -21.40
N VAL A 196 11.37 4.03 -20.88
CA VAL A 196 11.63 5.28 -21.61
C VAL A 196 13.14 5.54 -21.76
N ASP A 197 13.98 5.07 -20.84
CA ASP A 197 15.45 5.20 -20.93
C ASP A 197 16.01 4.50 -22.19
N ASP A 198 15.60 3.26 -22.44
CA ASP A 198 16.01 2.49 -23.63
C ASP A 198 15.56 3.16 -24.94
N VAL A 199 14.34 3.71 -24.96
CA VAL A 199 13.80 4.45 -26.11
C VAL A 199 14.57 5.73 -26.37
N PHE A 200 14.91 6.49 -25.33
CA PHE A 200 15.72 7.71 -25.46
C PHE A 200 17.12 7.41 -25.98
N LEU A 201 17.76 6.36 -25.46
CA LEU A 201 19.08 5.92 -25.89
C LEU A 201 19.08 5.54 -27.39
N LEU A 202 18.08 4.76 -27.82
CA LEU A 202 17.88 4.39 -29.22
C LEU A 202 17.61 5.60 -30.11
N ALA A 203 16.71 6.50 -29.69
CA ALA A 203 16.38 7.70 -30.45
C ALA A 203 17.59 8.62 -30.63
N HIS A 204 18.40 8.78 -29.57
CA HIS A 204 19.63 9.56 -29.60
C HIS A 204 20.67 8.93 -30.54
N ALA A 205 20.92 7.63 -30.42
CA ALA A 205 21.86 6.91 -31.28
C ALA A 205 21.43 6.93 -32.76
N PHE A 206 20.12 6.85 -33.02
CA PHE A 206 19.57 6.97 -34.37
C PHE A 206 19.76 8.38 -34.93
N SER A 207 19.60 9.41 -34.09
CA SER A 207 19.89 10.81 -34.43
C SER A 207 21.34 11.02 -34.85
N GLU A 208 22.27 10.54 -34.03
CA GLU A 208 23.72 10.65 -34.24
C GLU A 208 24.12 9.95 -35.54
N THR A 209 23.59 8.75 -35.77
CA THR A 209 23.80 7.97 -37.01
C THR A 209 23.22 8.70 -38.23
N GLY A 210 22.05 9.32 -38.09
CA GLY A 210 21.39 10.08 -39.16
C GLY A 210 22.13 11.37 -39.58
N GLN A 211 22.93 11.95 -38.70
CA GLN A 211 23.80 13.10 -39.02
C GLN A 211 25.06 12.70 -39.80
N ASN A 212 25.45 11.43 -39.75
CA ASN A 212 26.60 10.92 -40.48
C ASN A 212 26.25 10.66 -41.95
N LYS A 213 26.65 11.58 -42.84
CA LYS A 213 26.40 11.47 -44.29
C LYS A 213 27.12 10.29 -44.97
N ARG A 214 28.07 9.63 -44.29
CA ARG A 214 28.80 8.47 -44.85
C ARG A 214 27.96 7.19 -44.91
N ILE A 215 26.83 7.14 -44.21
CA ILE A 215 25.99 5.94 -44.11
C ILE A 215 24.76 6.13 -45.02
N PRO A 216 24.54 5.23 -46.00
CA PRO A 216 23.35 5.26 -46.84
C PRO A 216 22.08 5.06 -46.00
N PHE A 217 20.95 5.60 -46.47
CA PHE A 217 19.71 5.63 -45.69
C PHE A 217 19.24 4.22 -45.25
N GLU A 218 19.43 3.23 -46.11
CA GLU A 218 19.02 1.83 -45.89
C GLU A 218 19.78 1.17 -44.71
N ASP A 219 21.04 1.54 -44.49
CA ASP A 219 21.89 0.91 -43.46
C ASP A 219 21.83 1.63 -42.10
N ARG A 220 21.22 2.81 -42.01
CA ARG A 220 21.22 3.63 -40.77
C ARG A 220 20.55 2.94 -39.59
N THR A 221 19.44 2.24 -39.83
CA THR A 221 18.73 1.50 -38.78
C THR A 221 19.58 0.31 -38.29
N GLY A 222 20.21 -0.40 -39.22
CA GLY A 222 21.08 -1.53 -38.90
C GLY A 222 22.32 -1.13 -38.10
N GLU A 223 22.99 -0.04 -38.51
CA GLU A 223 24.17 0.46 -37.81
C GLU A 223 23.83 1.01 -36.42
N CYS A 224 22.69 1.69 -36.28
CA CYS A 224 22.18 2.13 -34.97
C CYS A 224 21.90 0.93 -34.04
N LEU A 225 21.22 -0.10 -34.54
CA LEU A 225 20.91 -1.29 -33.75
C LEU A 225 22.16 -2.10 -33.41
N LYS A 226 23.14 -2.16 -34.31
CA LYS A 226 24.44 -2.80 -34.05
C LYS A 226 25.23 -2.10 -32.94
N ARG A 227 25.18 -0.77 -32.86
CA ARG A 227 25.91 0.01 -31.87
C ARG A 227 25.22 0.02 -30.50
N THR A 228 23.89 0.12 -30.46
CA THR A 228 23.13 0.35 -29.21
C THR A 228 22.30 -0.85 -28.77
N GLY A 229 21.93 -1.75 -29.67
CA GLY A 229 21.02 -2.87 -29.39
C GLY A 229 21.58 -3.86 -28.36
N ALA A 230 22.88 -4.14 -28.39
CA ALA A 230 23.51 -5.00 -27.38
C ALA A 230 23.42 -4.40 -25.96
N SER A 231 23.54 -3.07 -25.83
CA SER A 231 23.40 -2.39 -24.55
C SER A 231 21.97 -2.47 -24.02
N VAL A 232 20.98 -2.20 -24.89
CA VAL A 232 19.55 -2.27 -24.53
C VAL A 232 19.16 -3.69 -24.11
N ALA A 233 19.63 -4.71 -24.84
CA ALA A 233 19.39 -6.12 -24.49
C ALA A 233 20.01 -6.47 -23.13
N LEU A 234 21.22 -6.00 -22.84
CA LEU A 234 21.89 -6.23 -21.56
C LEU A 234 21.11 -5.58 -20.39
N THR A 235 20.67 -4.32 -20.55
CA THR A 235 19.84 -3.64 -19.55
C THR A 235 18.52 -4.36 -19.32
N SER A 236 17.83 -4.76 -20.40
CA SER A 236 16.57 -5.51 -20.33
C SER A 236 16.73 -6.85 -19.61
N ILE A 237 17.76 -7.64 -19.95
CA ILE A 237 18.04 -8.92 -19.28
C ILE A 237 18.36 -8.69 -17.81
N SER A 238 19.17 -7.67 -17.48
CA SER A 238 19.48 -7.30 -16.10
C SER A 238 18.19 -7.00 -15.32
N ASN A 239 17.28 -6.19 -15.87
CA ASN A 239 16.00 -5.88 -15.25
C ASN A 239 15.14 -7.13 -15.03
N VAL A 240 15.02 -7.99 -16.05
CA VAL A 240 14.27 -9.26 -15.92
C VAL A 240 14.85 -10.13 -14.80
N THR A 241 16.17 -10.28 -14.73
CA THR A 241 16.81 -11.07 -13.67
C THR A 241 16.63 -10.46 -12.28
N ALA A 242 16.68 -9.12 -12.17
CA ALA A 242 16.47 -8.42 -10.91
C ALA A 242 15.03 -8.59 -10.40
N PHE A 243 14.02 -8.42 -11.26
CA PHE A 243 12.62 -8.64 -10.90
C PHE A 243 12.32 -10.11 -10.61
N PHE A 244 12.90 -11.04 -11.36
CA PHE A 244 12.75 -12.47 -11.08
C PHE A 244 13.34 -12.87 -9.72
N MET A 245 14.50 -12.31 -9.35
CA MET A 245 15.07 -12.51 -8.01
C MET A 245 14.21 -11.88 -6.92
N ALA A 246 13.58 -10.73 -7.18
CA ALA A 246 12.63 -10.11 -6.25
C ALA A 246 11.35 -10.95 -6.04
N ALA A 247 10.96 -11.75 -7.04
CA ALA A 247 9.81 -12.67 -6.92
C ALA A 247 10.03 -13.85 -5.97
N LEU A 248 11.27 -14.10 -5.53
CA LEU A 248 11.59 -15.11 -4.52
C LEU A 248 11.24 -14.66 -3.09
N ILE A 249 10.93 -13.36 -2.90
CA ILE A 249 10.56 -12.82 -1.58
C ILE A 249 9.24 -13.47 -1.13
N PRO A 250 9.14 -13.96 0.13
CA PRO A 250 7.98 -14.72 0.62
C PRO A 250 6.72 -13.86 0.84
N ILE A 251 6.79 -12.54 0.65
CA ILE A 251 5.67 -11.62 0.83
C ILE A 251 4.80 -11.64 -0.43
N PRO A 252 3.55 -12.17 -0.40
CA PRO A 252 2.74 -12.38 -1.59
C PRO A 252 2.48 -11.11 -2.41
N ALA A 253 2.30 -9.98 -1.72
CA ALA A 253 2.12 -8.67 -2.33
C ALA A 253 3.32 -8.24 -3.18
N LEU A 254 4.55 -8.45 -2.70
CA LEU A 254 5.78 -8.10 -3.40
C LEU A 254 6.10 -9.10 -4.51
N ARG A 255 5.75 -10.38 -4.31
CA ARG A 255 5.86 -11.40 -5.33
C ARG A 255 4.93 -11.13 -6.51
N ALA A 256 3.68 -10.76 -6.27
CA ALA A 256 2.76 -10.36 -7.33
C ALA A 256 3.27 -9.10 -8.06
N PHE A 257 3.81 -8.12 -7.32
CA PHE A 257 4.39 -6.90 -7.90
C PHE A 257 5.61 -7.16 -8.79
N SER A 258 6.49 -8.09 -8.41
CA SER A 258 7.72 -8.40 -9.16
C SER A 258 7.50 -9.33 -10.35
N LEU A 259 6.38 -10.07 -10.37
CA LEU A 259 5.96 -10.86 -11.53
C LEU A 259 5.21 -10.03 -12.58
N GLN A 260 4.62 -8.91 -12.17
CA GLN A 260 3.91 -7.96 -13.04
C GLN A 260 4.88 -6.99 -13.72
#